data_AF-A0AAW0FU75-F1
#
_entry.id   AF-A0AAW0FU75-F1
#
_cell.length_a   1.000
_cell.length_b   1.000
_cell.length_c   1.000
_cell.angle_alpha   90.00
_cell.angle_beta   90.00
_cell.angle_gamma   90.00
#
_symmetry.space_group_name_H-M   'P 1'
#
loop_
_entity.id
_entity.type
_entity.pdbx_description
1 polymer ?
#
loop_
_entity_poly.entity_id
_entity_poly.type
_entity_poly.pdbx_seq_one_letter_code
_entity_poly.pdbx_strand_id
1 'polypeptide(L)'
;MANIEQKLDELAQVVSSNQTIAKFGLAATSLLAYDLFITFHREVTCIWKRQWSAVTFVYAAIRYCTLLNMTLQCVLGFMASPPNITTCVRRSA
;
A
#
# COMPACT_ATOMS: atom_id res chain seq x y z
N MET A 1 -33.80 17.22 -11.28
CA MET A 1 -32.63 17.88 -10.67
C MET A 1 -32.19 17.18 -9.38
N ALA A 2 -33.08 16.83 -8.45
CA ALA A 2 -32.71 16.11 -7.21
C ALA A 2 -31.93 14.78 -7.39
N ASN A 3 -32.19 14.01 -8.45
CA ASN A 3 -31.48 12.74 -8.71
C ASN A 3 -30.00 12.94 -9.10
N ILE A 4 -29.66 14.08 -9.71
CA ILE A 4 -28.28 14.39 -10.12
C ILE A 4 -27.46 14.84 -8.91
N GLU A 5 -28.04 15.69 -8.06
CA GLU A 5 -27.45 16.14 -6.79
C GLU A 5 -27.12 14.93 -5.89
N GLN A 6 -28.06 13.98 -5.77
CA GLN A 6 -27.85 12.76 -4.98
C GLN A 6 -26.66 11.91 -5.49
N LYS A 7 -26.47 11.83 -6.81
CA LYS A 7 -25.36 11.08 -7.41
C LYS A 7 -24.02 11.79 -7.25
N LEU A 8 -24.02 13.12 -7.23
CA LEU A 8 -22.84 13.94 -6.93
C LEU A 8 -22.35 13.68 -5.50
N ASP A 9 -23.25 13.63 -4.53
CA ASP A 9 -22.90 13.34 -3.13
C ASP A 9 -22.34 11.92 -2.96
N GLU A 10 -22.94 10.94 -3.62
CA GLU A 10 -22.48 9.54 -3.62
C GLU A 10 -21.04 9.43 -4.18
N LEU A 11 -20.75 10.10 -5.30
CA LEU A 11 -19.42 10.12 -5.90
C LEU A 11 -18.38 10.84 -5.03
N ALA A 12 -18.74 11.97 -4.42
CA ALA A 12 -17.86 12.71 -3.53
C ALA A 12 -17.45 11.88 -2.32
N GLN A 13 -18.39 11.12 -1.76
CA GLN A 13 -18.11 10.22 -0.65
C GLN A 13 -17.15 9.09 -1.07
N VAL A 14 -17.37 8.45 -2.22
CA VAL A 14 -16.51 7.38 -2.73
C VAL A 14 -15.08 7.87 -3.02
N VAL A 15 -14.92 9.09 -3.53
CA VAL A 15 -13.59 9.65 -3.78
C VAL A 15 -12.83 9.91 -2.47
N SER A 16 -13.50 10.44 -1.44
CA SER A 16 -12.87 10.73 -0.15
C SER A 16 -12.43 9.48 0.62
N SER A 17 -13.24 8.41 0.57
CA SER A 17 -12.89 7.13 1.18
C SER A 17 -11.70 6.46 0.47
N ASN A 18 -11.67 6.51 -0.85
CA ASN A 18 -10.57 5.94 -1.65
C ASN A 18 -9.23 6.63 -1.37
N GLN A 19 -9.22 7.96 -1.23
CA GLN A 19 -8.00 8.70 -0.88
C GLN A 19 -7.46 8.32 0.49
N THR A 20 -8.37 8.05 1.43
CA THR A 20 -8.02 7.66 2.80
C THR A 20 -7.39 6.27 2.81
N ILE A 21 -7.98 5.31 2.07
CA ILE A 21 -7.45 3.94 1.93
C ILE A 21 -6.05 3.94 1.32
N ALA A 22 -5.81 4.74 0.28
CA ALA A 22 -4.49 4.80 -0.37
C ALA A 22 -3.39 5.29 0.58
N LYS A 23 -3.68 6.31 1.40
CA LYS A 23 -2.72 6.83 2.40
C LYS A 23 -2.40 5.81 3.49
N PHE A 24 -3.43 5.14 4.01
CA PHE A 24 -3.24 4.07 5.00
C PHE A 24 -2.51 2.87 4.40
N GLY A 25 -2.76 2.55 3.13
CA GLY A 25 -2.03 1.52 2.39
C GLY A 25 -0.52 1.79 2.37
N LEU A 26 -0.11 3.00 1.99
CA LEU A 26 1.30 3.42 2.00
C LEU A 26 1.93 3.34 3.40
N ALA A 27 1.22 3.83 4.42
CA ALA A 27 1.67 3.75 5.81
C ALA A 27 1.86 2.29 6.26
N ALA A 28 0.89 1.42 5.98
CA ALA A 28 0.96 0.00 6.32
C ALA A 28 2.10 -0.72 5.57
N THR A 29 2.27 -0.47 4.28
CA THR A 29 3.38 -1.04 3.50
C THR A 29 4.73 -0.58 4.01
N SER A 30 4.87 0.71 4.36
CA SER A 30 6.11 1.23 4.93
C SER A 30 6.45 0.62 6.29
N LEU A 31 5.44 0.42 7.14
CA LEU A 31 5.59 -0.20 8.45
C LEU A 31 5.98 -1.68 8.33
N LEU A 32 5.34 -2.41 7.41
CA LEU A 32 5.66 -3.81 7.11
C LEU A 32 7.08 -3.97 6.54
N ALA A 33 7.49 -3.06 5.64
CA ALA A 33 8.84 -3.05 5.12
C ALA A 33 9.87 -2.80 6.22
N TYR A 34 9.58 -1.86 7.14
CA TYR A 34 10.46 -1.56 8.27
C TYR A 34 10.62 -2.74 9.24
N ASP A 35 9.52 -3.40 9.60
CA ASP A 35 9.52 -4.59 10.45
C ASP A 35 10.34 -5.73 9.83
N LEU A 36 10.24 -5.88 8.49
CA LEU A 36 11.05 -6.82 7.74
C LEU A 36 12.54 -6.45 7.80
N PHE A 37 12.93 -5.20 7.56
CA PHE A 37 14.34 -4.80 7.59
C PHE A 37 15.01 -5.08 8.93
N ILE A 38 14.30 -4.83 10.03
CA ILE A 38 14.77 -5.16 11.39
C ILE A 38 14.92 -6.68 11.57
N THR A 39 13.93 -7.45 11.12
CA THR A 39 13.91 -8.90 11.32
C THR A 39 14.88 -9.62 10.37
N PHE A 40 15.13 -9.04 9.19
CA PHE A 40 15.98 -9.58 8.14
C PHE A 40 17.41 -9.81 8.61
N HIS A 41 17.96 -8.90 9.41
CA HIS A 41 19.33 -9.04 9.91
C HIS A 41 19.50 -10.30 10.78
N ARG A 42 18.51 -10.61 11.64
CA ARG A 42 18.51 -11.83 12.45
C ARG A 42 18.21 -13.06 11.59
N GLU A 43 17.29 -12.94 10.64
CA GLU A 43 16.93 -14.02 9.71
C GLU A 43 18.13 -14.44 8.85
N VAL A 44 18.86 -13.51 8.23
CA VAL A 44 20.06 -13.82 7.44
C VAL A 44 21.11 -14.49 8.31
N THR A 45 21.36 -13.96 9.51
CA THR A 45 22.39 -14.51 10.40
C THR A 45 22.04 -15.92 10.91
N CYS A 46 20.76 -16.23 11.15
CA CYS A 46 20.31 -17.53 11.68
C CYS A 46 19.96 -18.55 10.59
N ILE A 47 19.38 -18.11 9.48
CA ILE A 47 18.89 -18.96 8.39
C ILE A 47 19.98 -19.18 7.36
N TRP A 48 20.68 -18.13 6.92
CA TRP A 48 21.65 -18.23 5.81
C TRP A 48 23.01 -18.78 6.25
N LYS A 49 23.34 -18.71 7.54
CA LYS A 49 24.52 -19.41 8.10
C LYS A 49 24.27 -20.87 8.45
N ARG A 50 23.02 -21.32 8.52
CA ARG A 50 22.64 -22.69 8.89
C ARG A 50 22.18 -23.45 7.65
N GLN A 51 22.14 -24.79 7.74
CA GLN A 51 21.69 -25.64 6.64
C GLN A 51 20.26 -25.26 6.22
N TRP A 52 20.08 -24.89 4.96
CA TRP A 52 18.80 -24.46 4.40
C TRP A 52 17.77 -25.59 4.48
N SER A 53 16.78 -25.44 5.37
CA SER A 53 15.59 -26.30 5.34
C SER A 53 14.60 -25.73 4.33
N ALA A 54 13.99 -26.61 3.52
CA ALA A 54 13.00 -26.24 2.50
C ALA A 54 11.83 -25.43 3.09
N VAL A 55 11.46 -25.72 4.35
CA VAL A 55 10.41 -24.99 5.08
C VAL A 55 10.79 -23.52 5.30
N THR A 56 12.07 -23.25 5.57
CA THR A 56 12.57 -21.90 5.80
C THR A 56 12.64 -21.09 4.51
N PHE A 57 12.97 -21.74 3.38
CA PHE A 57 12.92 -21.13 2.06
C PHE A 57 11.48 -20.76 1.67
N VAL A 58 10.53 -21.67 1.86
CA VAL A 58 9.11 -21.41 1.56
C VAL A 58 8.57 -20.28 2.44
N TYR A 59 8.92 -20.27 3.73
CA TYR A 59 8.55 -19.19 4.64
C TYR A 59 9.08 -17.82 4.19
N ALA A 60 10.37 -17.76 3.83
CA ALA A 60 10.98 -16.55 3.28
C ALA A 60 10.27 -16.13 1.97
N ALA A 61 10.12 -17.04 1.01
CA ALA A 61 9.51 -16.76 -0.29
C ALA A 61 8.09 -16.21 -0.16
N ILE A 62 7.25 -16.78 0.71
CA ILE A 62 5.89 -16.27 0.96
C ILE A 62 5.95 -14.85 1.51
N ARG A 63 6.85 -14.57 2.46
CA ARG A 63 7.00 -13.25 3.09
C ARG A 63 7.47 -12.19 2.08
N TYR A 64 8.51 -12.48 1.29
CA TYR A 64 9.04 -11.55 0.29
C TYR A 64 8.11 -11.36 -0.91
N CYS A 65 7.47 -12.41 -1.42
CA CYS A 65 6.50 -12.28 -2.52
C CYS A 65 5.29 -11.44 -2.12
N THR A 66 4.76 -11.62 -0.90
CA THR A 66 3.62 -10.84 -0.41
C THR A 66 3.97 -9.36 -0.29
N LEU A 67 5.17 -9.05 0.21
CA LEU A 67 5.68 -7.68 0.30
C LEU A 67 5.93 -7.05 -1.06
N LEU A 68 6.54 -7.78 -1.99
CA LEU A 68 6.74 -7.34 -3.37
C LEU A 68 5.40 -7.01 -4.03
N ASN A 69 4.40 -7.89 -3.87
CA ASN A 69 3.07 -7.67 -4.41
C ASN A 69 2.39 -6.44 -3.79
N MET A 70 2.44 -6.27 -2.46
CA MET A 70 1.88 -5.08 -1.80
C MET A 70 2.59 -3.79 -2.22
N THR A 71 3.92 -3.82 -2.32
CA THR A 71 4.71 -2.66 -2.74
C THR A 71 4.40 -2.30 -4.19
N LEU A 72 4.32 -3.30 -5.07
CA LEU A 72 3.98 -3.11 -6.48
C LEU A 72 2.57 -2.54 -6.63
N GLN A 73 1.58 -3.06 -5.90
CA GLN A 73 0.22 -2.52 -5.92
C GLN A 73 0.16 -1.08 -5.40
N CYS A 74 0.92 -0.74 -4.36
CA CYS A 74 1.02 0.64 -3.90
C CYS A 74 1.64 1.57 -4.94
N VAL A 75 2.75 1.16 -5.58
CA VAL A 75 3.42 1.95 -6.62
C VAL A 75 2.52 2.12 -7.85
N LEU A 76 1.89 1.04 -8.32
CA LEU A 76 0.96 1.08 -9.43
C LEU A 76 -0.27 1.92 -9.11
N GLY A 77 -0.82 1.81 -7.89
CA GLY A 77 -1.93 2.64 -7.43
C GLY A 77 -1.56 4.13 -7.33
N PHE A 78 -0.33 4.45 -6.91
CA PHE A 78 0.18 5.82 -6.90
C PHE A 78 0.38 6.36 -8.33
N MET A 79 0.94 5.55 -9.25
CA MET A 79 1.12 5.93 -10.65
C MET A 79 -0.20 6.07 -11.40
N ALA A 80 -1.21 5.25 -11.07
CA ALA A 80 -2.53 5.29 -11.67
C ALA A 80 -3.43 6.39 -11.09
N SER A 81 -3.07 6.98 -9.94
CA SER A 81 -3.81 8.10 -9.37
C SER A 81 -3.31 9.41 -10.01
N PRO A 82 -4.11 10.11 -10.83
CA PRO A 82 -3.75 11.45 -11.26
C PRO A 82 -3.59 12.35 -10.02
N PRO A 83 -2.58 13.24 -9.99
CA PRO A 83 -2.44 14.19 -8.90
C PRO A 83 -3.76 14.96 -8.75
N ASN A 84 -4.30 14.91 -7.53
CA ASN A 84 -5.56 15.53 -7.12
C ASN A 84 -5.64 16.99 -7.62
N ILE A 85 -6.45 17.23 -8.67
CA ILE A 85 -6.73 18.55 -9.27
C ILE A 85 -7.60 19.41 -8.34
N THR A 86 -8.14 18.82 -7.26
CA THR A 86 -9.11 19.46 -6.36
C THR A 86 -8.49 20.54 -5.46
N THR A 87 -7.15 20.69 -5.43
CA THR A 87 -6.51 21.86 -4.80
C THR A 87 -6.71 23.15 -5.59
N CYS A 88 -7.02 23.08 -6.90
CA CYS A 88 -7.24 24.27 -7.71
C CYS A 88 -8.64 24.90 -7.53
N VAL A 89 -9.66 24.12 -7.13
CA VAL A 89 -11.05 24.61 -7.00
C VAL A 89 -11.30 25.30 -5.66
N ARG A 90 -10.60 24.91 -4.58
CA ARG A 90 -10.78 25.52 -3.25
C ARG A 90 -10.10 26.88 -3.09
N ARG A 91 -9.25 27.32 -4.04
CA ARG A 91 -8.53 28.61 -3.93
C ARG A 91 -9.24 29.79 -4.59
N SER A 92 -10.34 29.55 -5.31
CA SER A 92 -11.07 30.57 -6.07
C SER A 92 -12.52 30.77 -5.61
N ALA A 93 -12.87 30.28 -4.41
CA ALA A 93 -14.12 30.60 -3.72
C ALA A 93 -13.83 31.29 -2.39
#